data_AF-A0A9D1ICM1-F1
#
_entry.id   AF-A0A9D1ICM1-F1
#
_cell.length_a   1.000
_cell.length_b   1.000
_cell.length_c   1.000
_cell.angle_alpha   90.00
_cell.angle_beta   90.00
_cell.angle_gamma   90.00
#
_symmetry.space_group_name_H-M   'P 1'
#
loop_
_entity.id
_entity.type
_entity.pdbx_description
1 polymer ?
#
loop_
_entity_poly.entity_id
_entity_poly.type
_entity_poly.pdbx_seq_one_letter_code
_entity_poly.pdbx_strand_id
1 'polypeptide(L)'
;MKKLVAGLLAAVVMLCCFSAYAAVGDATIFRQGMSGFEEGSVRSMTYFNGTVYMLTYNNNAIYTWKNGDAAPTRHEWKEEITSEEEGGTADLRAMFTDGEKLMLLVIDSLYEEEINQFVGT
;
A
#
# COMPACT_ATOMS: atom_id res chain seq x y z
N MET A 1 -17.66 -2.82 -42.20
CA MET A 1 -17.54 -1.94 -41.02
C MET A 1 -17.04 -2.66 -39.77
N LYS A 2 -17.62 -3.80 -39.35
CA LYS A 2 -17.19 -4.53 -38.13
C LYS A 2 -15.70 -4.90 -38.06
N LYS A 3 -15.10 -5.32 -39.19
CA LYS A 3 -13.67 -5.68 -39.27
C LYS A 3 -12.73 -4.48 -39.15
N LEU A 4 -13.15 -3.30 -39.65
CA LEU A 4 -12.39 -2.06 -39.52
C LEU A 4 -12.43 -1.53 -38.09
N VAL A 5 -13.60 -1.58 -37.43
CA VAL A 5 -13.76 -1.20 -36.02
C VAL A 5 -12.95 -2.13 -35.12
N ALA A 6 -12.96 -3.44 -35.37
CA ALA A 6 -12.16 -4.40 -34.61
C ALA A 6 -10.65 -4.17 -34.79
N GLY A 7 -10.19 -3.86 -36.01
CA GLY A 7 -8.79 -3.52 -36.28
C GLY A 7 -8.36 -2.23 -35.57
N LEU A 8 -9.22 -1.21 -35.55
CA LEU A 8 -8.96 0.05 -34.85
C LEU A 8 -8.88 -0.16 -33.33
N LEU A 9 -9.80 -0.96 -32.76
CA LEU A 9 -9.81 -1.28 -31.34
C LEU A 9 -8.55 -2.04 -30.92
N ALA A 10 -8.11 -3.03 -31.72
CA ALA A 10 -6.88 -3.77 -31.47
C ALA A 10 -5.63 -2.87 -31.53
N ALA A 11 -5.60 -1.91 -32.47
CA ALA A 11 -4.51 -0.92 -32.56
C ALA A 11 -4.48 0.03 -31.34
N VAL A 12 -5.65 0.48 -30.87
CA VAL A 12 -5.76 1.30 -29.65
C VAL A 12 -5.30 0.51 -28.42
N VAL A 13 -5.74 -0.73 -28.26
CA VAL A 13 -5.32 -1.58 -27.13
C VAL A 13 -3.79 -1.81 -27.14
N MET A 14 -3.19 -2.03 -28.32
CA MET A 14 -1.72 -2.15 -28.43
C MET A 14 -0.98 -0.84 -28.10
N LEU A 15 -1.57 0.32 -28.40
CA LEU A 15 -1.01 1.64 -28.08
C LEU A 15 -1.26 2.06 -26.62
N CYS A 16 -2.14 1.39 -25.89
CA CYS A 16 -2.44 1.70 -24.48
C CYS A 16 -1.61 0.86 -23.49
N CYS A 17 -0.81 -0.09 -23.95
CA CYS A 17 0.06 -0.93 -23.11
C CYS A 17 1.40 -0.26 -22.76
N PHE A 18 1.44 1.07 -22.63
CA PHE A 18 2.58 1.72 -22.00
C PHE A 18 2.42 1.54 -20.49
N SER A 19 3.03 0.48 -19.95
CA SER A 19 3.28 0.38 -18.51
C SER A 19 3.91 1.69 -18.06
N ALA A 20 3.33 2.35 -17.07
CA ALA A 20 3.86 3.59 -16.52
C ALA A 20 5.22 3.30 -15.86
N TYR A 21 6.29 3.49 -16.62
CA TYR A 21 7.65 3.46 -16.09
C TYR A 21 7.97 4.84 -15.53
N ALA A 22 8.67 4.86 -14.40
CA ALA A 22 9.30 6.09 -13.93
C ALA A 22 10.23 6.62 -15.04
N ALA A 23 9.96 7.83 -15.53
CA ALA A 23 10.71 8.53 -16.55
C ALA A 23 11.58 9.63 -15.95
N VAL A 24 12.49 10.17 -16.77
CA VAL A 24 13.28 11.36 -16.38
C VAL A 24 12.31 12.51 -16.11
N GLY A 25 12.38 13.07 -14.90
CA GLY A 25 11.50 14.16 -14.45
C GLY A 25 10.39 13.72 -13.50
N ASP A 26 10.19 12.42 -13.31
CA ASP A 26 9.27 11.92 -12.29
C ASP A 26 9.80 12.19 -10.87
N ALA A 27 8.87 12.39 -9.94
CA ALA A 27 9.20 12.68 -8.56
C ALA A 27 9.91 11.49 -7.90
N THR A 28 11.06 11.75 -7.29
CA THR A 28 11.78 10.79 -6.44
C THR A 28 11.70 11.23 -5.00
N ILE A 29 11.14 10.37 -4.14
CA ILE A 29 10.98 10.66 -2.71
C ILE A 29 12.11 9.93 -1.96
N PHE A 30 13.05 10.69 -1.42
CA PHE A 30 14.13 10.15 -0.59
C PHE A 30 13.74 10.19 0.88
N ARG A 31 13.62 9.02 1.51
CA ARG A 31 13.21 8.89 2.92
C ARG A 31 14.35 9.10 3.92
N GLN A 32 15.61 9.00 3.49
CA GLN A 32 16.77 9.02 4.37
C GLN A 32 17.03 10.43 4.94
N GLY A 33 17.16 10.53 6.27
CA GLY A 33 17.53 11.79 6.94
C GLY A 33 16.39 12.79 7.14
N MET A 34 15.15 12.38 6.90
CA MET A 34 13.97 13.22 7.15
C MET A 34 13.48 13.02 8.59
N SER A 35 13.33 14.13 9.33
CA SER A 35 12.75 14.11 10.68
C SER A 35 11.38 13.40 10.65
N GLY A 36 11.25 12.37 11.48
CA GLY A 36 10.05 11.53 11.56
C GLY A 36 10.02 10.32 10.63
N PHE A 37 11.02 10.08 9.77
CA PHE A 37 11.11 8.91 8.88
C PHE A 37 12.23 7.93 9.24
N GLU A 38 12.86 8.14 10.39
CA GLU A 38 14.05 7.42 10.87
C GLU A 38 13.75 5.95 11.20
N GLU A 39 12.47 5.59 11.32
CA GLU A 39 12.04 4.29 11.79
C GLU A 39 11.18 3.57 10.73
N GLY A 40 11.68 2.42 10.27
CA GLY A 40 10.91 1.38 9.59
C GLY A 40 10.83 1.47 8.06
N SER A 41 10.93 0.30 7.42
CA SER A 41 10.69 0.14 5.97
C SER A 41 9.23 0.41 5.61
N VAL A 42 8.99 0.89 4.39
CA VAL A 42 7.64 0.96 3.82
C VAL A 42 7.11 -0.47 3.65
N ARG A 43 5.92 -0.71 4.18
CA ARG A 43 5.22 -1.99 4.14
C ARG A 43 4.20 -2.04 3.00
N SER A 44 3.45 -0.96 2.82
CA SER A 44 2.42 -0.85 1.80
C SER A 44 2.23 0.61 1.39
N MET A 45 1.74 0.82 0.16
CA MET A 45 1.53 2.15 -0.39
C MET A 45 0.33 2.15 -1.35
N THR A 46 -0.44 3.23 -1.33
CA THR A 46 -1.56 3.44 -2.26
C THR A 46 -1.69 4.90 -2.64
N TYR A 47 -2.11 5.17 -3.88
CA TYR A 47 -2.47 6.51 -4.32
C TYR A 47 -3.98 6.69 -4.26
N PHE A 48 -4.44 7.75 -3.60
CA PHE A 48 -5.85 8.05 -3.46
C PHE A 48 -6.05 9.57 -3.38
N ASN A 49 -6.97 10.11 -4.20
CA ASN A 49 -7.33 11.53 -4.22
C ASN A 49 -6.13 12.50 -4.21
N GLY A 50 -5.17 12.33 -5.13
CA GLY A 50 -4.04 13.24 -5.24
C GLY A 50 -2.92 13.01 -4.22
N THR A 51 -3.06 12.01 -3.36
CA THR A 51 -2.17 11.77 -2.22
C THR A 51 -1.65 10.35 -2.24
N VAL A 52 -0.34 10.19 -2.07
CA VAL A 52 0.32 8.91 -1.81
C VAL A 52 0.26 8.65 -0.31
N TYR A 53 -0.34 7.55 0.09
CA TYR A 53 -0.37 7.04 1.46
C TYR A 53 0.65 5.92 1.59
N MET A 54 1.51 5.98 2.60
CA MET A 54 2.55 4.99 2.88
C MET A 54 2.41 4.48 4.31
N LEU A 55 2.37 3.16 4.46
CA LEU A 55 2.36 2.46 5.73
C LEU A 55 3.76 1.94 6.02
N THR A 56 4.21 2.01 7.28
CA THR A 56 5.51 1.48 7.69
C THR A 56 5.41 0.46 8.82
N TYR A 57 6.41 -0.42 8.90
CA TYR A 57 6.49 -1.44 9.94
C TYR A 57 6.61 -0.88 11.36
N ASN A 58 7.26 0.28 11.53
CA ASN A 58 7.49 0.84 12.86
C ASN A 58 6.36 1.82 13.23
N ASN A 59 5.84 1.66 14.44
CA ASN A 59 4.87 2.54 15.11
C ASN A 59 3.52 2.72 14.42
N ASN A 60 3.14 1.79 13.53
CA ASN A 60 1.88 1.82 12.76
C ASN A 60 1.61 3.19 12.08
N ALA A 61 2.63 3.99 11.83
CA ALA A 61 2.45 5.33 11.29
C ALA A 61 2.06 5.29 9.80
N ILE A 62 1.18 6.23 9.44
CA ILE A 62 0.82 6.49 8.05
C ILE A 62 1.50 7.78 7.63
N TYR A 63 2.12 7.77 6.46
CA TYR A 63 2.72 8.95 5.87
C TYR A 63 1.94 9.35 4.61
N THR A 64 1.74 10.65 4.44
CA THR A 64 1.08 11.19 3.25
C THR A 64 2.01 12.08 2.47
N TRP A 65 2.00 11.98 1.15
CA TRP A 65 2.74 12.87 0.26
C TRP A 65 1.86 13.29 -0.91
N LYS A 66 1.92 14.57 -1.28
CA LYS A 66 1.31 15.09 -2.51
C LYS A 66 2.39 15.59 -3.44
N ASN A 67 2.08 15.57 -4.74
CA ASN A 67 3.00 16.13 -5.73
C ASN A 67 3.30 17.60 -5.42
N GLY A 68 4.58 17.94 -5.36
CA GLY A 68 5.07 19.26 -4.98
C GLY A 68 5.40 19.44 -3.50
N ASP A 69 5.03 18.48 -2.63
CA ASP A 69 5.46 18.51 -1.24
C ASP A 69 6.97 18.25 -1.16
N ALA A 70 7.67 19.09 -0.39
CA ALA A 70 9.10 18.90 -0.13
C ALA A 70 9.40 17.61 0.65
N ALA A 71 8.42 17.12 1.40
CA ALA A 71 8.56 15.99 2.31
C ALA A 71 7.21 15.32 2.59
N PRO A 72 7.12 13.99 2.78
CA PRO A 72 5.89 13.39 3.26
C PRO A 72 5.62 13.82 4.72
N THR A 73 4.35 13.88 5.08
CA THR A 73 3.87 14.21 6.43
C THR A 73 3.57 12.94 7.19
N ARG A 74 4.04 12.82 8.43
CA ARG A 74 3.74 11.68 9.31
C ARG A 74 2.43 11.89 10.07
N HIS A 75 1.64 10.84 10.15
CA HIS A 75 0.42 10.77 10.94
C HIS A 75 0.51 9.59 11.91
N GLU A 76 0.28 9.86 13.18
CA GLU A 76 0.14 8.80 14.18
C GLU A 76 -1.16 8.04 13.95
N TRP A 77 -1.06 6.72 13.86
CA TRP A 77 -2.22 5.87 13.92
C TRP A 77 -2.61 5.68 15.38
N LYS A 78 -3.73 6.29 15.76
CA LYS A 78 -4.17 6.34 17.17
C LYS A 78 -5.11 5.21 17.56
N GLU A 79 -5.60 4.45 16.59
CA GLU A 79 -6.46 3.30 16.87
C GLU A 79 -5.59 2.12 17.26
N GLU A 80 -5.86 1.57 18.44
CA GLU A 80 -5.26 0.32 18.87
C GLU A 80 -5.80 -0.80 17.99
N ILE A 81 -4.90 -1.54 17.34
CA ILE A 81 -5.26 -2.69 16.52
C ILE A 81 -5.06 -3.91 17.40
N THR A 82 -6.16 -4.45 17.92
CA THR A 82 -6.16 -5.64 18.78
C THR A 82 -6.75 -6.83 18.03
N SER A 83 -6.27 -8.03 18.35
CA SER A 83 -6.91 -9.26 17.91
C SER A 83 -8.32 -9.35 18.50
N GLU A 84 -9.24 -9.93 17.75
CA GLU A 84 -10.56 -10.31 18.27
C GLU A 84 -10.49 -11.56 19.17
N GLU A 85 -9.42 -12.35 19.05
CA GLU A 85 -9.20 -13.58 19.79
C GLU A 85 -8.25 -13.37 20.98
N GLU A 86 -8.60 -13.96 22.12
CA GLU A 86 -7.78 -13.87 23.34
C GLU A 86 -6.41 -14.54 23.10
N GLY A 87 -5.33 -13.76 23.25
CA GLY A 87 -3.97 -14.23 22.97
C GLY A 87 -3.53 -14.12 21.51
N GLY A 88 -4.37 -13.59 20.62
CA GLY A 88 -4.02 -13.28 19.25
C GLY A 88 -3.25 -11.97 19.08
N THR A 89 -2.70 -11.78 17.89
CA THR A 89 -2.02 -10.57 17.44
C THR A 89 -2.66 -10.07 16.15
N ALA A 90 -2.97 -8.78 16.10
CA ALA A 90 -3.48 -8.13 14.92
C ALA A 90 -2.41 -7.21 14.32
N ASP A 91 -2.20 -7.35 13.01
CA ASP A 91 -1.08 -6.72 12.32
C ASP A 91 -1.52 -6.09 11.00
N LEU A 92 -1.25 -4.79 10.84
CA LEU A 92 -1.69 -4.03 9.67
C LEU A 92 -0.74 -4.25 8.49
N ARG A 93 -1.23 -4.90 7.44
CA ARG A 93 -0.41 -5.50 6.39
C ARG A 93 -0.42 -4.74 5.08
N ALA A 94 -1.57 -4.21 4.70
CA ALA A 94 -1.71 -3.53 3.42
C ALA A 94 -2.66 -2.34 3.49
N MET A 95 -2.44 -1.40 2.59
CA MET A 95 -3.38 -0.32 2.29
C MET A 95 -3.78 -0.39 0.83
N PHE A 96 -5.07 -0.21 0.57
CA PHE A 96 -5.63 -0.26 -0.78
C PHE A 96 -6.85 0.64 -0.87
N THR A 97 -7.35 0.85 -2.09
CA THR A 97 -8.55 1.65 -2.35
C THR A 97 -9.42 0.95 -3.38
N ASP A 98 -10.73 1.13 -3.25
CA ASP A 98 -11.74 0.75 -4.26
C ASP A 98 -12.06 1.91 -5.21
N GLY A 99 -11.41 3.07 -5.03
CA GLY A 99 -11.68 4.32 -5.75
C GLY A 99 -12.61 5.28 -5.00
N GLU A 100 -13.32 4.83 -3.98
CA GLU A 100 -14.20 5.68 -3.16
C GLU A 100 -13.61 5.96 -1.78
N LYS A 101 -12.86 4.99 -1.23
CA LYS A 101 -12.26 5.08 0.11
C LYS A 101 -10.91 4.41 0.20
N LEU A 102 -10.14 4.79 1.22
CA LEU A 102 -8.95 4.09 1.64
C LEU A 102 -9.34 2.96 2.61
N MET A 103 -8.72 1.80 2.45
CA MET A 103 -8.96 0.60 3.25
C MET A 103 -7.64 0.03 3.74
N LEU A 104 -7.69 -0.59 4.91
CA LEU A 104 -6.55 -1.19 5.58
C LEU A 104 -6.84 -2.66 5.77
N LEU A 105 -5.90 -3.51 5.39
CA LEU A 105 -5.94 -4.94 5.67
C LEU A 105 -5.21 -5.18 6.99
N VAL A 106 -5.96 -5.66 7.97
CA VAL A 106 -5.41 -6.20 9.22
C VAL A 106 -5.46 -7.71 9.11
N ILE A 107 -4.35 -8.38 9.43
CA ILE A 107 -4.31 -9.82 9.61
C ILE A 107 -4.38 -10.08 11.10
N ASP A 108 -5.40 -10.81 11.51
CA ASP A 108 -5.51 -11.37 12.85
C ASP A 108 -4.89 -12.77 12.85
N SER A 109 -4.01 -13.04 13.81
CA SER A 109 -3.29 -14.30 13.93
C SER A 109 -3.11 -14.71 15.38
N LEU A 110 -3.48 -15.94 15.70
CA LEU A 110 -3.10 -16.59 16.95
C LEU A 110 -1.59 -16.89 16.95
N TYR A 111 -0.94 -16.72 18.10
CA TYR A 111 0.43 -17.21 18.28
C TYR A 111 0.48 -18.73 17.96
N GLU A 112 1.51 -19.16 17.22
CA GLU A 112 1.71 -20.52 16.69
C GLU A 112 1.89 -21.63 17.74
N GLU A 113 1.43 -21.50 18.99
CA GLU A 113 1.50 -22.62 19.94
C GLU A 113 0.53 -23.77 19.59
N GLU A 114 -0.46 -23.54 18.71
CA GLU A 114 -1.37 -24.61 18.25
C GLU A 114 -1.10 -25.13 16.82
N ILE A 115 -0.06 -24.67 16.11
CA ILE A 115 0.33 -25.23 14.80
C ILE A 115 1.33 -26.39 14.97
N ASN A 116 1.04 -27.32 15.89
CA ASN A 116 1.76 -28.59 15.99
C ASN A 116 0.83 -29.82 16.01
N GLN A 117 -0.47 -29.66 15.75
CA GLN A 117 -1.41 -30.81 15.74
C GLN A 117 -1.93 -31.24 14.36
N PHE A 118 -1.40 -30.72 13.25
CA PHE A 118 -1.76 -31.22 11.92
C PHE A 118 -0.56 -31.45 11.00
N VAL A 119 0.46 -32.17 11.49
CA VAL A 119 1.32 -32.97 10.61
C VAL A 119 1.47 -34.36 11.23
N GLY A 120 0.51 -35.23 10.96
CA GLY A 120 0.53 -36.62 11.42
C GLY A 120 -0.67 -37.43 10.96
N THR A 121 -0.69 -37.81 9.68
CA THR A 121 -0.83 -39.20 9.16
C THR A 121 -0.87 -39.16 7.64
#